data_AF-A3BXY8-F1
#
_entry.id   AF-A3BXY8-F1
#
_cell.length_a   1.000
_cell.length_b   1.000
_cell.length_c   1.000
_cell.angle_alpha   90.00
_cell.angle_beta   90.00
_cell.angle_gamma   90.00
#
_symmetry.space_group_name_H-M   'P 1'
#
loop_
_entity.id
_entity.type
_entity.pdbx_description
1 polymer ?
#
loop_
_entity_poly.entity_id
_entity_poly.type
_entity_poly.pdbx_seq_one_letter_code
_entity_poly.pdbx_strand_id
1 'polypeptide(L)'
;MALLLFFAAFALSAATHAVGQPAGFLSIDCGLEANYSGYTDTIHGIFYVSDGSYVDAGENHGVAADQESGRIRPDLTVRSFPSGVRNCYALPTNAGNKYLVRVVAFYGNYDGKNSSSSLQFDLHLGSNYWDTVQAGSTKQVYEALFVAWASWAPVCLINTGQGTPFVSSVELRMLGSELYPHVMTNQSMRLHFRDILGPTTVSRSVARFD
;
A
#
# COMPACT_ATOMS: atom_id res chain seq x y z
N MET A 1 -30.29 27.08 -31.39
CA MET A 1 -29.87 25.88 -30.65
C MET A 1 -28.37 25.72 -30.83
N ALA A 2 -27.57 26.20 -29.87
CA ALA A 2 -26.11 26.06 -29.89
C ALA A 2 -25.73 25.04 -28.81
N LEU A 3 -25.17 23.90 -29.23
CA LEU A 3 -24.64 22.87 -28.34
C LEU A 3 -23.25 23.32 -27.87
N LEU A 4 -23.09 23.61 -26.58
CA LEU A 4 -21.78 23.82 -25.95
C LEU A 4 -21.22 22.47 -25.51
N LEU A 5 -20.17 22.01 -26.18
CA LEU A 5 -19.37 20.86 -25.78
C LEU A 5 -18.39 21.29 -24.68
N PHE A 6 -18.68 20.92 -23.44
CA PHE A 6 -17.72 21.04 -22.34
C PHE A 6 -16.67 19.92 -22.47
N PHE A 7 -15.49 20.25 -23.02
CA PHE A 7 -14.30 19.41 -22.88
C PHE A 7 -13.71 19.64 -21.47
N ALA A 8 -13.97 18.71 -20.56
CA ALA A 8 -13.25 18.66 -19.29
C ALA A 8 -11.82 18.15 -19.56
N ALA A 9 -10.85 19.06 -19.49
CA ALA A 9 -9.44 18.69 -19.56
C ALA A 9 -9.05 18.01 -18.22
N PHE A 10 -8.88 16.70 -18.24
CA PHE A 10 -8.30 15.97 -17.12
C PHE A 10 -6.81 16.29 -17.08
N ALA A 11 -6.40 17.15 -16.15
CA ALA A 11 -5.00 17.46 -15.94
C ALA A 11 -4.31 16.24 -15.31
N LEU A 12 -3.53 15.52 -16.12
CA LEU A 12 -2.67 14.44 -15.65
C LEU A 12 -1.52 15.08 -14.85
N SER A 13 -1.65 15.16 -13.53
CA SER A 13 -0.57 15.61 -12.65
C SER A 13 0.60 14.63 -12.75
N ALA A 14 1.69 15.05 -13.37
CA ALA A 14 2.93 14.27 -13.40
C ALA A 14 3.42 14.09 -11.96
N ALA A 15 3.50 12.84 -11.49
CA ALA A 15 4.09 12.52 -10.21
C ALA A 15 5.56 13.00 -10.23
N THR A 16 5.88 13.98 -9.39
CA THR A 16 7.25 14.42 -9.18
C THR A 16 8.03 13.25 -8.62
N HIS A 17 8.97 12.70 -9.39
CA HIS A 17 9.87 11.66 -8.91
C HIS A 17 10.63 12.18 -7.70
N ALA A 18 10.48 11.49 -6.58
CA ALA A 18 11.26 11.71 -5.39
C ALA A 18 12.76 11.63 -5.70
N VAL A 19 13.51 12.68 -5.39
CA VAL A 19 14.98 12.64 -5.45
C VAL A 19 15.45 11.59 -4.42
N GLY A 20 15.92 10.44 -4.90
CA GLY A 20 16.52 9.38 -4.08
C GLY A 20 15.89 7.98 -4.16
N GLN A 21 14.71 7.82 -4.76
CA GLN A 21 14.12 6.48 -4.98
C GLN A 21 14.43 5.98 -6.41
N PRO A 22 14.72 4.68 -6.61
CA PRO A 22 14.85 4.12 -7.96
C PRO A 22 13.58 4.35 -8.79
N ALA A 23 13.75 4.48 -10.11
CA ALA A 23 12.61 4.57 -11.01
C ALA A 23 11.67 3.36 -10.83
N GLY A 24 10.37 3.61 -10.78
CA GLY A 24 9.36 2.57 -10.55
C GLY A 24 9.15 2.20 -9.08
N PHE A 25 9.76 2.93 -8.13
CA PHE A 25 9.43 2.82 -6.71
C PHE A 25 8.45 3.92 -6.31
N LEU A 26 7.51 3.58 -5.45
CA LEU A 26 6.54 4.49 -4.88
C LEU A 26 6.26 4.07 -3.44
N SER A 27 6.24 5.01 -2.50
CA SER A 27 5.85 4.74 -1.12
C SER A 27 4.81 5.78 -0.72
N ILE A 28 3.66 5.31 -0.27
CA ILE A 28 2.50 6.14 0.02
C ILE A 28 2.22 6.06 1.52
N ASP A 29 2.24 7.21 2.20
CA ASP A 29 1.78 7.38 3.58
C ASP A 29 0.28 7.68 3.54
N CYS A 30 -0.52 6.72 4.00
CA CYS A 30 -1.96 6.70 3.79
C CYS A 30 -2.68 7.40 4.94
N GLY A 31 -3.55 8.34 4.63
CA GLY A 31 -4.16 9.22 5.64
C GLY A 31 -3.34 10.48 5.93
N LEU A 32 -2.19 10.65 5.28
CA LEU A 32 -1.38 11.87 5.38
C LEU A 32 -2.02 13.02 4.60
N GLU A 33 -2.19 14.17 5.26
CA GLU A 33 -2.65 15.39 4.60
C GLU A 33 -1.63 15.85 3.53
N ALA A 34 -2.15 16.33 2.40
CA ALA A 34 -1.35 16.66 1.21
C ALA A 34 -0.25 17.71 1.48
N ASN A 35 -0.46 18.62 2.42
CA ASN A 35 0.51 19.65 2.82
C ASN A 35 1.75 19.08 3.54
N TYR A 36 1.69 17.84 4.05
CA TYR A 36 2.80 17.16 4.70
C TYR A 36 3.48 16.11 3.80
N SER A 37 3.02 15.98 2.56
CA SER A 37 3.55 15.07 1.54
C SER A 37 5.00 15.41 1.13
N GLY A 38 5.74 14.41 0.66
CA GLY A 38 7.05 14.60 0.07
C GLY A 38 8.18 14.70 1.09
N TYR A 39 8.25 13.71 1.99
CA TYR A 39 9.26 13.66 3.05
C TYR A 39 10.04 12.35 3.00
N THR A 40 11.25 12.35 3.56
CA THR A 40 12.04 11.15 3.78
C THR A 40 11.93 10.73 5.24
N ASP A 41 11.48 9.50 5.48
CA ASP A 41 11.47 8.90 6.81
C ASP A 41 12.90 8.79 7.36
N THR A 42 13.11 9.22 8.61
CA THR A 42 14.44 9.33 9.21
C THR A 42 15.01 8.01 9.68
N ILE A 43 14.17 6.98 9.82
CA ILE A 43 14.57 5.67 10.34
C ILE A 43 15.06 4.77 9.21
N HIS A 44 14.31 4.71 8.11
CA HIS A 44 14.65 3.84 6.96
C HIS A 44 15.16 4.60 5.74
N GLY A 45 15.13 5.93 5.73
CA GLY A 45 15.56 6.74 4.59
C GLY A 45 14.64 6.62 3.35
N ILE A 46 13.40 6.17 3.54
CA ILE A 46 12.44 5.97 2.45
C ILE A 46 11.64 7.25 2.25
N PHE A 47 11.49 7.66 0.99
CA PHE A 47 10.67 8.82 0.63
C PHE A 47 9.20 8.42 0.48
N TYR A 48 8.32 9.19 1.12
CA TYR A 48 6.88 8.99 1.11
C TYR A 48 6.13 10.21 0.56
N VAL A 49 5.03 9.93 -0.12
CA VAL A 49 4.02 10.90 -0.57
C VAL A 49 2.67 10.60 0.08
N SER A 50 1.79 11.60 0.17
CA SER A 50 0.38 11.42 0.54
C SER A 50 -0.37 10.58 -0.49
N ASP A 51 -1.44 9.91 -0.07
CA ASP A 51 -2.21 8.99 -0.91
C ASP A 51 -3.21 9.60 -1.88
N GLY A 52 -3.60 10.86 -1.71
CA GLY A 52 -4.75 11.44 -2.42
C GLY A 52 -4.73 11.36 -3.96
N SER A 53 -3.56 11.23 -4.60
CA SER A 53 -3.46 11.03 -6.06
C SER A 53 -3.69 9.58 -6.52
N TYR A 54 -3.83 8.65 -5.59
CA TYR A 54 -3.89 7.21 -5.84
C TYR A 54 -5.19 6.57 -5.34
N VAL A 55 -6.03 7.30 -4.61
CA VAL A 55 -7.27 6.78 -4.00
C VAL A 55 -8.38 7.83 -4.08
N ASP A 56 -9.60 7.39 -4.38
CA ASP A 56 -10.72 8.29 -4.67
C ASP A 56 -11.68 8.51 -3.48
N ALA A 57 -11.45 7.83 -2.36
CA ALA A 57 -12.37 7.81 -1.22
C ALA A 57 -11.65 7.56 0.13
N GLY A 58 -12.44 7.53 1.20
CA GLY A 58 -11.97 7.26 2.56
C GLY A 58 -11.67 8.51 3.37
N GLU A 59 -11.34 8.30 4.63
CA GLU A 59 -11.13 9.33 5.64
C GLU A 59 -9.71 9.26 6.21
N ASN A 60 -9.10 10.42 6.45
CA ASN A 60 -7.77 10.53 7.05
C ASN A 60 -7.87 10.52 8.57
N HIS A 61 -6.99 9.75 9.22
CA HIS A 61 -6.89 9.71 10.67
C HIS A 61 -5.44 9.68 11.12
N GLY A 62 -5.19 10.23 12.31
CA GLY A 62 -4.01 9.89 13.11
C GLY A 62 -4.32 8.67 13.98
N VAL A 63 -3.27 7.92 14.32
CA VAL A 63 -3.38 6.91 15.39
C VAL A 63 -3.61 7.59 16.75
N ALA A 64 -4.09 6.84 17.74
CA ALA A 64 -4.24 7.34 19.10
C ALA A 64 -2.86 7.70 19.71
N ALA A 65 -2.82 8.75 20.54
CA ALA A 65 -1.58 9.31 21.06
C ALA A 65 -0.73 8.28 21.86
N ASP A 66 -1.37 7.34 22.55
CA ASP A 66 -0.71 6.27 23.29
C ASP A 66 -0.13 5.17 22.38
N GLN A 67 -0.47 5.19 21.09
CA GLN A 67 -0.01 4.24 20.07
C GLN A 67 1.16 4.77 19.21
N GLU A 68 1.57 6.03 19.38
CA GLU A 68 2.62 6.67 18.57
C GLU A 68 4.05 6.21 18.93
N SER A 69 4.28 5.83 20.20
CA SER A 69 5.63 5.55 20.70
C SER A 69 6.28 4.37 19.98
N GLY A 70 7.54 4.57 19.54
CA GLY A 70 8.34 3.53 18.87
C GLY A 70 7.87 3.20 17.44
N ARG A 71 7.10 4.09 16.80
CA ARG A 71 6.63 3.94 15.43
C ARG A 71 7.42 4.81 14.45
N ILE A 72 7.48 4.36 13.20
CA ILE A 72 8.00 5.18 12.10
C ILE A 72 6.88 6.10 11.61
N ARG A 73 7.23 7.21 10.96
CA ARG A 73 6.24 8.21 10.52
C ARG A 73 5.06 7.64 9.70
N PRO A 74 5.25 6.79 8.68
CA PRO A 74 4.13 6.24 7.91
C PRO A 74 3.26 5.22 8.66
N ASP A 75 3.62 4.84 9.90
CA ASP A 75 2.76 4.04 10.77
C ASP A 75 1.84 4.95 11.63
N LEU A 76 1.99 6.28 11.59
CA LEU A 76 1.25 7.22 12.45
C LEU A 76 -0.04 7.77 11.84
N THR A 77 -0.23 7.60 10.53
CA THR A 77 -1.46 7.98 9.83
C THR A 77 -2.14 6.77 9.23
N VAL A 78 -3.45 6.87 9.08
CA VAL A 78 -4.32 5.80 8.57
C VAL A 78 -5.36 6.42 7.65
N ARG A 79 -5.54 5.84 6.45
CA ARG A 79 -6.77 6.03 5.69
C ARG A 79 -7.76 4.93 6.03
N SER A 80 -8.99 5.31 6.41
CA SER A 80 -10.10 4.39 6.68
C SER A 80 -11.14 4.44 5.55
N PHE A 81 -11.90 3.36 5.38
CA PHE A 81 -12.96 3.25 4.38
C PHE A 81 -14.29 2.81 5.01
N PRO A 82 -15.00 3.71 5.71
CA PRO A 82 -16.25 3.37 6.42
C PRO A 82 -17.41 3.04 5.46
N SER A 83 -17.32 3.52 4.22
CA SER A 83 -18.30 3.28 3.16
C SER A 83 -17.68 2.53 1.99
N GLY A 84 -18.51 1.78 1.26
CA GLY A 84 -18.09 1.05 0.07
C GLY A 84 -17.62 -0.37 0.38
N VAL A 85 -17.99 -1.30 -0.51
CA VAL A 85 -17.60 -2.72 -0.39
C VAL A 85 -16.17 -2.94 -0.89
N ARG A 86 -15.74 -2.18 -1.89
CA ARG A 86 -14.42 -2.30 -2.53
C ARG A 86 -13.81 -0.91 -2.66
N ASN A 87 -12.66 -0.71 -2.04
CA ASN A 87 -11.94 0.56 -2.02
C ASN A 87 -10.52 0.31 -2.54
N CYS A 88 -10.08 1.01 -3.58
CA CYS A 88 -8.86 0.66 -4.29
C CYS A 88 -7.88 1.82 -4.41
N TYR A 89 -6.60 1.50 -4.29
CA TYR A 89 -5.49 2.33 -4.72
C TYR A 89 -5.16 2.00 -6.17
N ALA A 90 -5.05 3.01 -7.03
CA ALA A 90 -4.59 2.88 -8.41
C ALA A 90 -3.08 3.15 -8.48
N LEU A 91 -2.28 2.08 -8.43
CA LEU A 91 -0.83 2.20 -8.42
C LEU A 91 -0.27 2.29 -9.84
N PRO A 92 0.61 3.25 -10.16
CA PRO A 92 1.21 3.38 -11.49
C PRO A 92 2.21 2.25 -11.73
N THR A 93 2.06 1.57 -12.87
CA THR A 93 2.92 0.44 -13.25
C THR A 93 3.27 0.53 -14.74
N ASN A 94 4.24 -0.28 -15.17
CA ASN A 94 4.54 -0.48 -16.59
C ASN A 94 4.23 -1.94 -16.95
N ALA A 95 3.36 -2.14 -17.94
CA ALA A 95 2.96 -3.48 -18.37
C ALA A 95 4.19 -4.35 -18.69
N GLY A 96 4.17 -5.60 -18.24
CA GLY A 96 5.28 -6.55 -18.38
C GLY A 96 6.36 -6.46 -17.30
N ASN A 97 6.46 -5.35 -16.56
CA ASN A 97 7.40 -5.26 -15.45
C ASN A 97 6.90 -6.02 -14.22
N LYS A 98 7.86 -6.54 -13.44
CA LYS A 98 7.61 -7.25 -12.20
C LYS A 98 7.64 -6.29 -11.03
N TYR A 99 6.70 -6.44 -10.11
CA TYR A 99 6.58 -5.58 -8.94
C TYR A 99 6.39 -6.40 -7.68
N LEU A 100 6.98 -5.92 -6.58
CA LEU A 100 6.52 -6.20 -5.24
C LEU A 100 5.59 -5.07 -4.81
N VAL A 101 4.38 -5.42 -4.38
CA VAL A 101 3.50 -4.54 -3.64
C VAL A 101 3.53 -4.92 -2.17
N ARG A 102 3.57 -3.91 -1.30
CA ARG A 102 3.52 -4.08 0.14
C ARG A 102 2.43 -3.18 0.73
N VAL A 103 1.60 -3.76 1.57
CA VAL A 103 0.57 -3.06 2.35
C VAL A 103 0.96 -3.17 3.82
N VAL A 104 1.00 -2.04 4.52
CA VAL A 104 1.15 -1.98 5.97
C VAL A 104 -0.15 -1.52 6.58
N ALA A 105 -0.65 -2.31 7.53
CA ALA A 105 -1.87 -2.02 8.26
C ALA A 105 -1.54 -1.95 9.76
N PHE A 106 -1.49 -0.74 10.31
CA PHE A 106 -1.47 -0.53 11.75
C PHE A 106 -2.74 0.20 12.17
N TYR A 107 -3.59 -0.48 12.94
CA TYR A 107 -4.87 0.09 13.36
C TYR A 107 -4.69 1.28 14.29
N GLY A 108 -3.72 1.20 15.22
CA GLY A 108 -3.37 2.31 16.11
C GLY A 108 -4.54 2.92 16.88
N ASN A 109 -5.65 2.20 17.03
CA ASN A 109 -6.88 2.70 17.64
C ASN A 109 -7.36 4.05 17.07
N TYR A 110 -7.21 4.27 15.75
CA TYR A 110 -7.48 5.55 15.09
C TYR A 110 -8.92 6.07 15.31
N ASP A 111 -9.88 5.17 15.57
CA ASP A 111 -11.30 5.50 15.79
C ASP A 111 -11.75 5.37 17.26
N GLY A 112 -10.82 5.07 18.18
CA GLY A 112 -11.10 4.96 19.61
C GLY A 112 -11.94 3.75 20.03
N LYS A 113 -12.26 2.81 19.12
CA LYS A 113 -13.15 1.67 19.42
C LYS A 113 -12.46 0.49 20.10
N ASN A 114 -11.13 0.44 20.10
CA ASN A 114 -10.33 -0.67 20.65
C ASN A 114 -10.74 -2.04 20.09
N SER A 115 -11.16 -2.11 18.82
CA SER A 115 -11.74 -3.32 18.21
C SER A 115 -10.77 -4.08 17.30
N SER A 116 -9.47 -3.93 17.51
CA SER A 116 -8.46 -4.46 16.59
C SER A 116 -8.43 -5.99 16.52
N SER A 117 -8.90 -6.68 17.56
CA SER A 117 -8.94 -8.15 17.63
C SER A 117 -10.05 -8.78 16.78
N SER A 118 -11.09 -8.02 16.44
CA SER A 118 -12.20 -8.50 15.58
C SER A 118 -12.21 -7.85 14.20
N LEU A 119 -11.30 -6.90 13.93
CA LEU A 119 -11.27 -6.17 12.68
C LEU A 119 -10.58 -7.00 11.59
N GLN A 120 -11.35 -7.35 10.55
CA GLN A 120 -10.89 -8.11 9.40
C GLN A 120 -11.44 -7.55 8.08
N PHE A 121 -10.63 -7.58 7.03
CA PHE A 121 -11.02 -7.25 5.66
C PHE A 121 -10.04 -7.90 4.67
N ASP A 122 -10.44 -8.06 3.40
CA ASP A 122 -9.58 -8.72 2.41
C ASP A 122 -8.78 -7.71 1.59
N LEU A 123 -7.56 -8.11 1.22
CA LEU A 123 -6.75 -7.48 0.19
C LEU A 123 -6.96 -8.20 -1.12
N HIS A 124 -7.18 -7.43 -2.17
CA HIS A 124 -7.21 -7.91 -3.54
C HIS A 124 -6.19 -7.17 -4.38
N LEU A 125 -5.53 -7.90 -5.27
CA LEU A 125 -4.74 -7.31 -6.35
C LEU A 125 -5.49 -7.54 -7.66
N GLY A 126 -5.99 -6.46 -8.26
CA GLY A 126 -6.96 -6.59 -9.33
C GLY A 126 -8.29 -7.14 -8.83
N SER A 127 -8.82 -8.13 -9.56
CA SER A 127 -9.98 -8.93 -9.13
C SER A 127 -9.60 -10.01 -8.12
N ASN A 128 -8.32 -10.40 -8.05
CA ASN A 128 -7.90 -11.61 -7.37
C ASN A 128 -7.71 -11.37 -5.87
N TYR A 129 -8.19 -12.31 -5.06
CA TYR A 129 -7.87 -12.35 -3.64
C TYR A 129 -6.37 -12.49 -3.45
N TRP A 130 -5.81 -11.68 -2.56
CA TRP A 130 -4.40 -11.70 -2.20
C TRP A 130 -4.24 -12.25 -0.78
N ASP A 131 -4.82 -11.57 0.21
CA ASP A 131 -4.71 -11.97 1.62
C ASP A 131 -5.84 -11.38 2.46
N THR A 132 -5.91 -11.73 3.73
CA THR A 132 -6.86 -11.16 4.69
C THR A 132 -6.12 -10.41 5.79
N VAL A 133 -6.43 -9.13 5.94
CA VAL A 133 -5.91 -8.30 7.03
C VAL A 133 -6.57 -8.67 8.34
N GLN A 134 -5.77 -8.91 9.38
CA GLN A 134 -6.22 -9.07 10.76
C GLN A 134 -5.49 -8.04 11.62
N ALA A 135 -6.16 -6.93 11.96
CA ALA A 135 -5.49 -5.73 12.46
C ALA A 135 -4.55 -5.98 13.66
N GLY A 136 -4.99 -6.77 14.65
CA GLY A 136 -4.18 -7.11 15.81
C GLY A 136 -3.75 -5.90 16.64
N SER A 137 -2.87 -6.10 17.62
CA SER A 137 -2.32 -5.00 18.45
C SER A 137 -1.05 -4.38 17.85
N THR A 138 -0.46 -5.02 16.84
CA THR A 138 0.79 -4.62 16.20
C THR A 138 0.54 -4.38 14.71
N LYS A 139 1.48 -3.69 14.06
CA LYS A 139 1.40 -3.51 12.61
C LYS A 139 1.49 -4.86 11.89
N GLN A 140 0.64 -5.01 10.88
CA GLN A 140 0.68 -6.14 9.97
C GLN A 140 1.29 -5.71 8.64
N VAL A 141 2.03 -6.62 8.01
CA VAL A 141 2.69 -6.38 6.73
C VAL A 141 2.29 -7.50 5.77
N TYR A 142 1.77 -7.11 4.63
CA TYR A 142 1.40 -8.01 3.55
C TYR A 142 2.23 -7.67 2.33
N GLU A 143 2.82 -8.67 1.68
CA GLU A 143 3.57 -8.49 0.43
C GLU A 143 3.04 -9.43 -0.65
N ALA A 144 3.01 -8.96 -1.90
CA ALA A 144 2.74 -9.78 -3.07
C ALA A 144 3.65 -9.41 -4.22
N LEU A 145 3.99 -10.42 -5.02
CA LEU A 145 4.65 -10.29 -6.30
C LEU A 145 3.64 -10.41 -7.41
N PHE A 146 3.77 -9.58 -8.44
CA PHE A 146 2.98 -9.70 -9.66
C PHE A 146 3.75 -9.15 -10.86
N VAL A 147 3.32 -9.56 -12.05
CA VAL A 147 3.73 -8.93 -13.30
C VAL A 147 2.59 -8.02 -13.75
N ALA A 148 2.89 -6.74 -13.94
CA ALA A 148 1.88 -5.75 -14.29
C ALA A 148 1.26 -6.03 -15.66
N TRP A 149 -0.07 -5.98 -15.73
CA TRP A 149 -0.84 -6.23 -16.95
C TRP A 149 -1.19 -4.95 -17.73
N ALA A 150 -1.03 -3.78 -17.11
CA ALA A 150 -1.38 -2.48 -17.67
C ALA A 150 -0.45 -1.38 -17.13
N SER A 151 -0.76 -0.11 -17.47
CA SER A 151 -0.07 1.07 -16.94
C SER A 151 -0.43 1.41 -15.48
N TRP A 152 -1.34 0.64 -14.88
CA TRP A 152 -1.71 0.75 -13.49
C TRP A 152 -2.19 -0.61 -12.94
N ALA A 153 -2.14 -0.78 -11.62
CA ALA A 153 -2.64 -1.97 -10.92
C ALA A 153 -3.49 -1.55 -9.70
N PRO A 154 -4.72 -2.06 -9.53
CA PRO A 154 -5.53 -1.78 -8.35
C PRO A 154 -5.12 -2.67 -7.18
N VAL A 155 -4.85 -2.06 -6.04
CA VAL A 155 -4.75 -2.75 -4.73
C VAL A 155 -5.99 -2.37 -3.94
N CYS A 156 -6.85 -3.34 -3.67
CA CYS A 156 -8.17 -3.08 -3.11
C CYS A 156 -8.33 -3.67 -1.71
N LEU A 157 -8.91 -2.88 -0.82
CA LEU A 157 -9.39 -3.27 0.49
C LEU A 157 -10.89 -3.57 0.38
N ILE A 158 -11.26 -4.82 0.65
CA ILE A 158 -12.63 -5.31 0.52
C ILE A 158 -13.25 -5.45 1.90
N ASN A 159 -14.34 -4.72 2.12
CA ASN A 159 -15.11 -4.80 3.35
C ASN A 159 -15.86 -6.14 3.41
N THR A 160 -15.50 -6.99 4.37
CA THR A 160 -16.13 -8.29 4.62
C THR A 160 -17.21 -8.23 5.70
N GLY A 161 -17.56 -7.03 6.17
CA GLY A 161 -18.54 -6.80 7.24
C GLY A 161 -17.98 -6.93 8.66
N GLN A 162 -16.67 -7.16 8.81
CA GLN A 162 -15.99 -7.37 10.09
C GLN A 162 -15.17 -6.14 10.52
N GLY A 163 -15.74 -4.95 10.35
CA GLY A 163 -15.11 -3.68 10.70
C GLY A 163 -14.79 -2.81 9.49
N THR A 164 -14.16 -1.67 9.75
CA THR A 164 -13.83 -0.67 8.72
C THR A 164 -12.47 -0.97 8.12
N PRO A 165 -12.36 -1.27 6.80
CA PRO A 165 -11.06 -1.43 6.16
C PRO A 165 -10.19 -0.19 6.31
N PHE A 166 -8.90 -0.39 6.48
CA PHE A 166 -7.96 0.71 6.69
C PHE A 166 -6.56 0.35 6.20
N VAL A 167 -5.71 1.35 5.97
CA VAL A 167 -4.31 1.15 5.58
C VAL A 167 -3.45 2.31 6.08
N SER A 168 -2.21 2.00 6.47
CA SER A 168 -1.20 2.97 6.93
C SER A 168 -0.21 3.30 5.81
N SER A 169 0.25 2.28 5.06
CA SER A 169 1.09 2.54 3.88
C SER A 169 0.86 1.55 2.75
N VAL A 170 1.05 2.04 1.53
CA VAL A 170 1.10 1.23 0.30
C VAL A 170 2.41 1.52 -0.41
N GLU A 171 3.22 0.49 -0.62
CA GLU A 171 4.54 0.60 -1.25
C GLU A 171 4.59 -0.27 -2.50
N LEU A 172 5.14 0.29 -3.57
CA LEU A 172 5.40 -0.38 -4.84
C LEU A 172 6.91 -0.38 -5.10
N ARG A 173 7.45 -1.55 -5.47
CA ARG A 173 8.86 -1.76 -5.78
C ARG A 173 8.98 -2.49 -7.11
N MET A 174 9.45 -1.81 -8.14
CA MET A 174 9.80 -2.49 -9.39
C MET A 174 10.98 -3.43 -9.16
N LEU A 175 10.88 -4.66 -9.63
CA LEU A 175 11.92 -5.68 -9.49
C LEU A 175 12.67 -5.88 -10.80
N GLY A 176 13.93 -6.30 -10.70
CA GLY A 176 14.67 -6.79 -11.86
C GLY A 176 13.99 -8.02 -12.47
N SER A 177 14.02 -8.14 -13.80
CA SER A 177 13.38 -9.23 -14.55
C SER A 177 13.77 -10.62 -14.02
N GLU A 178 15.04 -10.78 -13.67
CA GLU A 178 15.64 -12.04 -13.21
C GLU A 178 15.19 -12.49 -11.81
N LEU A 179 14.65 -11.58 -10.98
CA LEU A 179 14.21 -11.91 -9.63
C LEU A 179 12.86 -12.61 -9.66
N TYR A 180 12.72 -13.77 -9.02
CA TYR A 180 11.47 -14.56 -8.99
C TYR A 180 10.95 -14.91 -10.39
N PRO A 181 11.67 -15.73 -11.17
CA PRO A 181 11.32 -16.04 -12.56
C PRO A 181 10.01 -16.81 -12.72
N HIS A 182 9.47 -17.37 -11.63
CA HIS A 182 8.24 -18.16 -11.64
C HIS A 182 6.94 -17.33 -11.51
N VAL A 183 7.02 -16.01 -11.28
CA VAL A 183 5.84 -15.14 -11.23
C VAL A 183 5.30 -14.90 -12.65
N MET A 184 4.04 -15.23 -12.89
CA MET A 184 3.38 -15.12 -14.21
C MET A 184 2.42 -13.91 -14.31
N THR A 185 2.14 -13.42 -15.52
CA THR A 185 1.30 -12.22 -15.79
C THR A 185 -0.13 -12.27 -15.27
N ASN A 186 -0.68 -13.45 -15.03
CA ASN A 186 -2.05 -13.65 -14.54
C ASN A 186 -2.10 -14.18 -13.10
N GLN A 187 -0.96 -14.21 -12.40
CA GLN A 187 -0.85 -14.71 -11.05
C GLN A 187 -0.16 -13.68 -10.18
N SER A 188 -0.60 -13.61 -8.93
CA SER A 188 0.15 -12.98 -7.85
C SER A 188 0.63 -14.05 -6.91
N MET A 189 1.84 -13.90 -6.39
CA MET A 189 2.32 -14.75 -5.31
C MET A 189 2.38 -13.93 -4.03
N ARG A 190 1.74 -14.37 -2.96
CA ARG A 190 1.76 -13.64 -1.68
C ARG A 190 2.96 -14.08 -0.85
N LEU A 191 3.48 -13.23 0.03
CA LEU A 191 4.57 -13.61 0.92
C LEU A 191 4.05 -14.60 1.97
N HIS A 192 4.71 -15.76 2.05
CA HIS A 192 4.44 -16.76 3.08
C HIS A 192 5.36 -16.55 4.30
N PHE A 193 6.67 -16.42 4.09
CA PHE A 193 7.63 -16.03 5.13
C PHE A 193 8.89 -15.42 4.53
N ARG A 194 9.60 -14.63 5.33
CA ARG A 194 10.93 -14.13 5.03
C ARG A 194 11.85 -14.36 6.23
N ASP A 195 12.86 -15.19 6.04
CA ASP A 195 13.85 -15.53 7.06
C ASP A 195 15.23 -15.03 6.68
N ILE A 196 16.05 -14.75 7.69
CA ILE A 196 17.48 -14.49 7.52
C ILE A 196 18.23 -15.76 7.90
N LEU A 197 18.87 -16.38 6.91
CA LEU A 197 19.71 -17.56 7.10
C LEU A 197 21.19 -17.13 7.00
N GLY A 198 21.91 -17.23 8.12
CA GLY A 198 23.35 -16.97 8.19
C GLY A 198 23.76 -16.19 9.44
N PRO A 199 25.03 -16.29 9.89
CA PRO A 199 25.57 -15.43 10.93
C PRO A 199 25.55 -13.97 10.46
N THR A 200 25.46 -13.04 11.42
CA THR A 200 25.21 -11.60 11.24
C THR A 200 26.12 -10.87 10.24
N THR A 201 27.24 -11.47 9.84
CA THR A 201 28.20 -10.91 8.87
C THR A 201 27.89 -11.23 7.41
N VAL A 202 27.11 -12.29 7.12
CA VAL A 202 26.61 -12.62 5.77
C VAL A 202 25.18 -13.15 5.89
N SER A 203 24.25 -12.23 6.13
CA SER A 203 22.82 -12.52 6.12
C SER A 203 22.35 -12.80 4.69
N ARG A 204 21.79 -13.99 4.45
CA ARG A 204 20.98 -14.25 3.25
C ARG A 204 19.52 -14.22 3.64
N SER A 205 18.76 -13.28 3.08
CA SER A 205 17.31 -13.30 3.25
C SER A 205 16.67 -14.27 2.25
N VAL A 206 15.90 -15.23 2.76
CA VAL A 206 15.10 -16.16 1.98
C VAL A 206 13.65 -15.74 2.14
N ALA A 207 12.99 -15.37 1.05
CA ALA A 207 11.56 -15.09 1.01
C ALA A 207 10.86 -16.18 0.20
N ARG A 208 9.84 -16.81 0.81
CA ARG A 208 8.96 -17.75 0.12
C ARG A 208 7.66 -17.03 -0.20
N PHE A 209 7.24 -17.13 -1.45
CA PHE A 209 5.92 -16.69 -1.89
C PHE A 209 5.11 -17.92 -2.37
N ASP A 210 3.79 -17.91 -2.13
CA ASP A 210 2.83 -18.97 -2.53
C ASP A 210 1.69 -18.44 -3.41
#